data_AF-D9VVY4-F1
#
_entry.id   AF-D9VVY4-F1
#
_cell.length_a   1.000
_cell.length_b   1.000
_cell.length_c   1.000
_cell.angle_alpha   90.00
_cell.angle_beta   90.00
_cell.angle_gamma   90.00
#
_symmetry.space_group_name_H-M   'P 1'
#
loop_
_entity.id
_entity.type
_entity.pdbx_description
1 polymer ?
#
loop_
_entity_poly.entity_id
_entity_poly.type
_entity_poly.pdbx_seq_one_letter_code
_entity_poly.pdbx_strand_id
1 'polypeptide(L)'
;MMDGMTTGSRARSFGSAAARYAAHRPSYPAALFDAVEELAGFPLAGARVADVGAGTGIASALLRARGARVVAVEPSEGMAAEFRRRSPGIALVRGDGDRLPLATSGLDLLTYAQSWHWTDPALAGPEALRVLRPGGALAVWSNDPDTDVEWIADQQARIEKHFGPGWYINKPARPLPGLDFATRRLRWSRPVPVDAHLGKLSTHSLFLVGEPG
;
A
#
# COMPACT_ATOMS: atom_id res chain seq x y z
N MET A 1 36.77 15.30 13.62
CA MET A 1 37.19 13.94 13.25
C MET A 1 36.19 12.98 13.87
N MET A 2 35.12 12.66 13.15
CA MET A 2 34.95 11.50 12.25
C MET A 2 34.91 10.17 13.00
N ASP A 3 33.70 9.61 13.11
CA ASP A 3 33.34 8.31 12.51
C ASP A 3 31.80 8.26 12.43
N GLY A 4 31.16 8.23 11.27
CA GLY A 4 31.42 7.25 10.21
C GLY A 4 30.36 6.13 10.23
N MET A 5 29.09 6.42 10.55
CA MET A 5 28.00 5.47 10.32
C MET A 5 27.79 5.28 8.81
N THR A 6 28.45 4.27 8.27
CA THR A 6 28.42 3.87 6.86
C THR A 6 27.00 3.51 6.39
N THR A 7 26.75 3.80 5.12
CA THR A 7 25.50 3.55 4.36
C THR A 7 24.94 2.12 4.53
N GLY A 8 25.82 1.14 4.81
CA GLY A 8 25.47 -0.26 5.07
C GLY A 8 24.78 -0.55 6.41
N SER A 9 24.86 0.33 7.41
CA SER A 9 24.11 0.20 8.67
C SER A 9 22.63 0.58 8.47
N ARG A 10 22.38 1.68 7.76
CA ARG A 10 21.03 2.13 7.38
C ARG A 10 20.34 1.12 6.44
N ALA A 11 21.03 0.65 5.40
CA ALA A 11 20.47 -0.33 4.46
C ALA A 11 20.03 -1.64 5.14
N ARG A 12 20.77 -2.13 6.14
CA ARG A 12 20.38 -3.33 6.92
C ARG A 12 19.18 -3.07 7.83
N SER A 13 19.10 -1.89 8.46
CA SER A 13 17.94 -1.49 9.28
C SER A 13 16.67 -1.32 8.44
N PHE A 14 16.77 -0.77 7.23
CA PHE A 14 15.64 -0.68 6.30
C PHE A 14 15.25 -2.04 5.74
N GLY A 15 16.23 -2.93 5.46
CA GLY A 15 15.99 -4.29 5.01
C GLY A 15 15.29 -5.17 6.06
N SER A 16 15.69 -5.09 7.33
CA SER A 16 15.04 -5.82 8.42
C SER A 16 13.64 -5.31 8.71
N ALA A 17 13.43 -3.98 8.66
CA ALA A 17 12.10 -3.38 8.75
C ALA A 17 11.18 -3.83 7.61
N ALA A 18 11.68 -3.88 6.37
CA ALA A 18 10.93 -4.34 5.20
C ALA A 18 10.54 -5.83 5.29
N ALA A 19 11.48 -6.69 5.71
CA ALA A 19 11.21 -8.11 5.91
C ALA A 19 10.18 -8.35 7.02
N ARG A 20 10.30 -7.64 8.15
CA ARG A 20 9.30 -7.71 9.24
C ARG A 20 7.94 -7.16 8.79
N TYR A 21 7.92 -6.09 8.00
CA TYR A 21 6.71 -5.53 7.41
C TYR A 21 5.99 -6.55 6.52
N ALA A 22 6.74 -7.19 5.61
CA ALA A 22 6.25 -8.25 4.74
C ALA A 22 5.68 -9.47 5.49
N ALA A 23 6.26 -9.81 6.65
CA ALA A 23 5.84 -10.98 7.42
C ALA A 23 4.52 -10.77 8.20
N HIS A 24 4.21 -9.54 8.60
CA HIS A 24 3.10 -9.28 9.54
C HIS A 24 1.93 -8.50 8.94
N ARG A 25 2.13 -7.82 7.81
CA ARG A 25 1.05 -7.06 7.18
C ARG A 25 -0.06 -8.00 6.67
N PRO A 26 -1.33 -7.71 6.98
CA PRO A 26 -2.43 -8.48 6.44
C PRO A 26 -2.43 -8.46 4.91
N SER A 27 -2.73 -9.60 4.29
CA SER A 27 -3.14 -9.68 2.89
C SER A 27 -4.51 -8.99 2.69
N TYR A 28 -4.92 -8.82 1.43
CA TYR A 28 -6.25 -8.32 1.07
C TYR A 28 -7.22 -9.47 0.76
N PRO A 29 -8.52 -9.33 1.09
CA PRO A 29 -9.53 -10.35 0.79
C PRO A 29 -9.86 -10.38 -0.70
N ALA A 30 -10.30 -11.53 -1.22
CA ALA A 30 -10.74 -11.67 -2.62
C ALA A 30 -11.85 -10.65 -2.98
N ALA A 31 -12.80 -10.44 -2.07
CA ALA A 31 -13.90 -9.48 -2.24
C ALA A 31 -13.44 -8.05 -2.55
N LEU A 32 -12.22 -7.66 -2.14
CA LEU A 32 -11.66 -6.35 -2.50
C LEU A 32 -11.45 -6.25 -4.01
N PHE A 33 -10.84 -7.27 -4.61
CA PHE A 33 -10.54 -7.27 -6.02
C PHE A 33 -11.80 -7.50 -6.86
N ASP A 34 -12.79 -8.25 -6.35
CA ASP A 34 -14.12 -8.35 -6.96
C ASP A 34 -14.77 -6.96 -7.06
N ALA A 35 -14.70 -6.18 -5.98
CA ALA A 35 -15.19 -4.80 -5.97
C ALA A 35 -14.41 -3.89 -6.92
N VAL A 36 -13.09 -4.08 -7.07
CA VAL A 36 -12.29 -3.32 -8.03
C VAL A 36 -12.74 -3.61 -9.46
N GLU A 37 -12.95 -4.88 -9.82
CA GLU A 37 -13.43 -5.27 -11.16
C GLU A 37 -14.84 -4.72 -11.45
N GLU A 38 -15.75 -4.80 -10.48
CA GLU A 38 -17.10 -4.28 -10.61
C GLU A 38 -17.13 -2.76 -10.80
N LEU A 39 -16.39 -2.02 -9.96
CA LEU A 39 -16.37 -0.56 -10.01
C LEU A 39 -15.59 -0.02 -11.21
N ALA A 40 -14.54 -0.73 -11.64
CA ALA A 40 -13.79 -0.36 -12.84
C ALA A 40 -14.54 -0.73 -14.14
N GLY A 41 -15.50 -1.66 -14.07
CA GLY A 41 -16.29 -2.10 -15.21
C GLY A 41 -15.56 -3.04 -16.17
N PHE A 42 -14.46 -3.66 -15.73
CA PHE A 42 -13.69 -4.63 -16.53
C PHE A 42 -12.95 -5.65 -15.64
N PRO A 43 -12.69 -6.87 -16.14
CA PRO A 43 -11.92 -7.86 -15.40
C PRO A 43 -10.43 -7.50 -15.32
N LEU A 44 -9.77 -7.89 -14.24
CA LEU A 44 -8.32 -7.76 -14.07
C LEU A 44 -7.55 -8.70 -14.99
N ALA A 45 -8.16 -9.82 -15.40
CA ALA A 45 -7.55 -10.78 -16.31
C ALA A 45 -7.16 -10.10 -17.64
N GLY A 46 -5.85 -10.04 -17.91
CA GLY A 46 -5.30 -9.40 -19.10
C GLY A 46 -5.12 -7.88 -19.02
N ALA A 47 -5.69 -7.21 -18.01
CA ALA A 47 -5.57 -5.76 -17.82
C ALA A 47 -4.12 -5.34 -17.54
N ARG A 48 -3.70 -4.18 -18.05
CA ARG A 48 -2.43 -3.54 -17.75
C ARG A 48 -2.59 -2.72 -16.47
N VAL A 49 -1.92 -3.16 -15.41
CA VAL A 49 -2.08 -2.61 -14.07
C VAL A 49 -0.76 -2.06 -13.56
N ALA A 50 -0.78 -0.86 -13.00
CA ALA A 50 0.34 -0.38 -12.17
C ALA A 50 -0.03 -0.37 -10.69
N ASP A 51 0.86 -0.87 -9.83
CA ASP A 51 0.77 -0.84 -8.37
C ASP A 51 1.78 0.14 -7.81
N VAL A 52 1.32 1.29 -7.33
CA VAL A 52 2.15 2.42 -6.90
C VAL A 52 2.33 2.42 -5.39
N GLY A 53 3.58 2.54 -4.96
CA GLY A 53 3.94 2.28 -3.57
C GLY A 53 3.75 0.79 -3.24
N ALA A 54 4.12 -0.09 -4.17
CA ALA A 54 3.87 -1.53 -4.08
C ALA A 54 4.52 -2.20 -2.85
N GLY A 55 5.48 -1.52 -2.21
CA GLY A 55 6.17 -1.98 -1.02
C GLY A 55 6.85 -3.32 -1.27
N THR A 56 6.43 -4.34 -0.53
CA THR A 56 6.96 -5.71 -0.64
C THR A 56 6.15 -6.59 -1.60
N GLY A 57 5.15 -6.04 -2.29
CA GLY A 57 4.45 -6.66 -3.41
C GLY A 57 3.19 -7.45 -3.06
N ILE A 58 2.58 -7.23 -1.88
CA ILE A 58 1.36 -7.95 -1.45
C ILE A 58 0.22 -7.76 -2.46
N ALA A 59 -0.11 -6.50 -2.81
CA ALA A 59 -1.17 -6.20 -3.78
C ALA A 59 -0.79 -6.65 -5.19
N SER A 60 0.42 -6.31 -5.65
CA SER A 60 0.98 -6.76 -6.93
C SER A 60 0.86 -8.27 -7.17
N ALA A 61 1.18 -9.10 -6.18
CA ALA A 61 1.08 -10.56 -6.29
C ALA A 61 -0.38 -11.03 -6.47
N LEU A 62 -1.32 -10.43 -5.76
CA LEU A 62 -2.75 -10.76 -5.85
C LEU A 62 -3.35 -10.30 -7.18
N LEU A 63 -2.98 -9.11 -7.66
CA LEU A 63 -3.35 -8.63 -9.00
C LEU A 63 -2.82 -9.57 -10.08
N ARG A 64 -1.55 -10.00 -9.98
CA ARG A 64 -0.94 -10.96 -10.90
C ARG A 64 -1.66 -12.32 -10.87
N ALA A 65 -2.03 -12.81 -9.68
CA ALA A 65 -2.77 -14.06 -9.51
C ALA A 65 -4.18 -14.00 -10.15
N ARG A 66 -4.78 -12.81 -10.26
CA ARG A 66 -6.01 -12.57 -11.03
C ARG A 66 -5.81 -12.44 -12.55
N GLY A 67 -4.59 -12.64 -13.03
CA GLY A 67 -4.29 -12.61 -14.46
C GLY A 67 -3.94 -11.23 -15.01
N ALA A 68 -3.79 -10.20 -14.15
CA ALA A 68 -3.33 -8.89 -14.60
C ALA A 68 -1.87 -8.93 -15.10
N ARG A 69 -1.55 -7.98 -15.99
CA ARG A 69 -0.19 -7.64 -16.42
C ARG A 69 0.31 -6.49 -15.55
N VAL A 70 1.00 -6.84 -14.46
CA VAL A 70 1.36 -5.90 -13.40
C VAL A 70 2.75 -5.30 -13.62
N VAL A 71 2.86 -3.98 -13.44
CA VAL A 71 4.11 -3.27 -13.18
C VAL A 71 4.03 -2.60 -11.82
N ALA A 72 5.00 -2.86 -10.95
CA ALA A 72 5.09 -2.22 -9.64
C ALA A 72 5.95 -0.95 -9.71
N VAL A 73 5.60 0.07 -8.93
CA VAL A 73 6.37 1.29 -8.72
C VAL A 73 6.66 1.45 -7.24
N GLU A 74 7.94 1.52 -6.85
CA GLU A 74 8.35 1.59 -5.45
C GLU A 74 9.57 2.52 -5.21
N PRO A 75 9.42 3.58 -4.40
CA PRO A 75 10.48 4.56 -4.13
C PRO A 75 11.49 4.12 -3.05
N SER A 76 11.21 3.14 -2.20
CA SER A 76 12.13 2.64 -1.16
C SER A 76 12.99 1.47 -1.66
N GLU A 77 14.32 1.62 -1.60
CA GLU A 77 15.25 0.61 -2.11
C GLU A 77 15.14 -0.71 -1.33
N GLY A 78 14.96 -0.62 0.00
CA GLY A 78 14.78 -1.78 0.85
C GLY A 78 13.49 -2.54 0.56
N MET A 79 12.39 -1.82 0.33
CA MET A 79 11.10 -2.43 -0.05
C MET A 79 11.19 -3.06 -1.44
N ALA A 80 11.79 -2.35 -2.40
CA ALA A 80 12.03 -2.86 -3.75
C ALA A 80 12.91 -4.12 -3.76
N ALA A 81 13.90 -4.23 -2.88
CA ALA A 81 14.72 -5.43 -2.76
C ALA A 81 13.89 -6.63 -2.24
N GLU A 82 13.04 -6.43 -1.23
CA GLU A 82 12.14 -7.47 -0.73
C GLU A 82 11.07 -7.84 -1.77
N PHE A 83 10.51 -6.86 -2.49
CA PHE A 83 9.60 -7.09 -3.60
C PHE A 83 10.21 -8.07 -4.61
N ARG A 84 11.45 -7.81 -5.06
CA ARG A 84 12.12 -8.67 -6.06
C ARG A 84 12.33 -10.09 -5.55
N ARG A 85 12.59 -10.28 -4.25
CA ARG A 85 12.71 -11.60 -3.64
C ARG A 85 11.39 -12.37 -3.64
N ARG A 86 10.27 -11.68 -3.35
CA ARG A 86 8.95 -12.30 -3.21
C ARG A 86 8.21 -12.48 -4.53
N SER A 87 8.40 -11.55 -5.45
CA SER A 87 7.65 -11.43 -6.70
C SER A 87 8.59 -11.32 -7.91
N PRO A 88 9.55 -12.26 -8.11
CA PRO A 88 10.55 -12.16 -9.17
C PRO A 88 9.95 -12.14 -10.59
N GLY A 89 8.71 -12.60 -10.77
CA GLY A 89 8.00 -12.60 -12.05
C GLY A 89 7.18 -11.34 -12.33
N ILE A 90 7.24 -10.31 -11.48
CA ILE A 90 6.53 -9.03 -11.68
C ILE A 90 7.55 -7.92 -11.94
N ALA A 91 7.34 -7.14 -12.99
CA ALA A 91 8.21 -6.02 -13.31
C ALA A 91 8.14 -4.96 -12.21
N LEU A 92 9.30 -4.43 -11.81
CA LEU A 92 9.43 -3.42 -10.78
C LEU A 92 10.26 -2.24 -11.29
N VAL A 93 9.68 -1.05 -11.22
CA VAL A 93 10.34 0.22 -11.55
C VAL A 93 10.52 1.04 -10.29
N ARG A 94 11.69 1.69 -10.15
CA ARG A 94 11.95 2.68 -9.11
C ARG A 94 11.25 3.98 -9.51
N GLY A 95 10.33 4.48 -8.70
CA GLY A 95 9.59 5.69 -9.00
C GLY A 95 8.75 6.16 -7.83
N ASP A 96 8.27 7.39 -7.94
CA ASP A 96 7.46 8.06 -6.94
C ASP A 96 6.03 8.28 -7.47
N GLY A 97 5.04 8.30 -6.56
CA GLY A 97 3.63 8.43 -6.92
C GLY A 97 3.24 9.82 -7.45
N ASP A 98 4.02 10.85 -7.13
CA ASP A 98 3.79 12.23 -7.59
C ASP A 98 4.38 12.48 -8.99
N ARG A 99 5.23 11.57 -9.48
CA ARG A 99 5.84 11.61 -10.82
C ARG A 99 6.15 10.20 -11.32
N LEU A 100 5.17 9.59 -11.97
CA LEU A 100 5.22 8.20 -12.40
C LEU A 100 6.15 8.01 -13.61
N PRO A 101 7.13 7.09 -13.55
CA PRO A 101 8.01 6.76 -14.67
C PRO A 101 7.30 5.81 -15.67
N LEU A 102 6.07 6.15 -16.04
CA LEU A 102 5.18 5.34 -16.87
C LEU A 102 4.67 6.13 -18.07
N ALA A 103 4.41 5.44 -19.17
CA ALA A 103 3.91 6.05 -20.40
C ALA A 103 2.50 6.62 -20.22
N THR A 104 2.21 7.71 -20.95
CA THR A 104 0.87 8.30 -21.05
C THR A 104 -0.11 7.32 -21.68
N SER A 105 -1.34 7.24 -21.17
CA SER A 105 -2.43 6.40 -21.68
C SER A 105 -2.07 4.91 -21.80
N GLY A 106 -1.15 4.42 -20.98
CA GLY A 106 -0.59 3.07 -21.06
C GLY A 106 -1.31 2.02 -20.20
N LEU A 107 -2.13 2.46 -19.24
CA LEU A 107 -2.70 1.58 -18.21
C LEU A 107 -4.21 1.51 -18.26
N ASP A 108 -4.73 0.32 -17.96
CA ASP A 108 -6.16 0.10 -17.74
C ASP A 108 -6.54 0.41 -16.29
N LEU A 109 -5.67 0.06 -15.33
CA LEU A 109 -5.86 0.31 -13.90
C LEU A 109 -4.58 0.85 -13.24
N LEU A 110 -4.71 1.89 -12.43
CA LEU A 110 -3.67 2.39 -11.54
C LEU A 110 -4.12 2.15 -10.10
N THR A 111 -3.25 1.56 -9.29
CA THR A 111 -3.59 1.17 -7.92
C THR A 111 -2.69 1.81 -6.89
N TYR A 112 -3.27 2.23 -5.77
CA TYR A 112 -2.56 2.65 -4.55
C TYR A 112 -3.06 1.84 -3.36
N ALA A 113 -2.35 0.77 -3.04
CA ALA A 113 -2.68 -0.16 -1.97
C ALA A 113 -2.08 0.31 -0.64
N GLN A 114 -2.84 1.05 0.17
CA GLN A 114 -2.36 1.69 1.40
C GLN A 114 -1.19 2.68 1.21
N SER A 115 -1.04 3.25 0.00
CA SER A 115 0.09 4.14 -0.34
C SER A 115 -0.31 5.57 -0.69
N TRP A 116 -1.58 5.84 -1.01
CA TRP A 116 -2.04 7.17 -1.46
C TRP A 116 -1.77 8.32 -0.47
N HIS A 117 -1.80 8.04 0.83
CA HIS A 117 -1.57 9.09 1.84
C HIS A 117 -0.11 9.59 1.90
N TRP A 118 0.81 8.93 1.18
CA TRP A 118 2.20 9.37 1.02
C TRP A 118 2.41 10.31 -0.17
N THR A 119 1.42 10.44 -1.06
CA THR A 119 1.49 11.31 -2.24
C THR A 119 0.93 12.70 -1.97
N ASP A 120 1.32 13.67 -2.78
CA ASP A 120 0.60 14.94 -2.94
C ASP A 120 -0.54 14.76 -3.97
N PRO A 121 -1.83 14.81 -3.56
CA PRO A 121 -2.94 14.67 -4.49
C PRO A 121 -2.93 15.69 -5.65
N ALA A 122 -2.32 16.87 -5.46
CA ALA A 122 -2.19 17.88 -6.51
C ALA A 122 -1.21 17.45 -7.62
N LEU A 123 -0.29 16.53 -7.34
CA LEU A 123 0.68 15.98 -8.29
C LEU A 123 0.26 14.58 -8.77
N ALA A 124 -0.11 13.71 -7.83
CA ALA A 124 -0.51 12.34 -8.13
C ALA A 124 -1.81 12.23 -8.93
N GLY A 125 -2.76 13.17 -8.73
CA GLY A 125 -4.01 13.20 -9.50
C GLY A 125 -3.79 13.40 -11.00
N PRO A 126 -3.09 14.48 -11.43
CA PRO A 126 -2.69 14.66 -12.83
C PRO A 126 -1.87 13.50 -13.39
N GLU A 127 -0.95 12.92 -12.62
CA GLU A 127 -0.19 11.76 -13.06
C GLU A 127 -1.08 10.52 -13.28
N ALA A 128 -2.06 10.28 -12.39
CA ALA A 128 -3.02 9.21 -12.57
C ALA A 128 -3.82 9.37 -13.87
N LEU A 129 -4.34 10.57 -14.11
CA LEU A 129 -5.04 10.90 -15.36
C LEU A 129 -4.14 10.73 -16.59
N ARG A 130 -2.87 11.12 -16.50
CA ARG A 130 -1.92 11.01 -17.60
C ARG A 130 -1.63 9.56 -17.97
N VAL A 131 -1.38 8.68 -17.00
CA VAL A 131 -0.96 7.29 -17.29
C VAL A 131 -2.12 6.36 -17.64
N LEU A 132 -3.33 6.69 -17.19
CA LEU A 132 -4.53 5.93 -17.51
C LEU A 132 -4.98 6.21 -18.94
N ARG A 133 -5.37 5.14 -19.65
CA ARG A 133 -6.07 5.32 -20.93
C ARG A 133 -7.45 5.96 -20.69
N PRO A 134 -8.10 6.53 -21.72
CA PRO A 134 -9.52 6.83 -21.65
C PRO A 134 -10.34 5.60 -21.21
N GLY A 135 -11.19 5.78 -20.20
CA GLY A 135 -11.96 4.70 -19.57
C GLY A 135 -11.15 3.73 -18.71
N GLY A 136 -9.91 4.08 -18.33
CA GLY A 136 -9.17 3.40 -17.27
C GLY A 136 -9.61 3.88 -15.87
N ALA A 137 -9.22 3.14 -14.83
CA ALA A 137 -9.63 3.41 -13.46
C ALA A 137 -8.45 3.67 -12.52
N LEU A 138 -8.66 4.57 -11.55
CA LEU A 138 -7.80 4.73 -10.37
C LEU A 138 -8.46 4.00 -9.20
N ALA A 139 -7.81 2.99 -8.64
CA ALA A 139 -8.27 2.28 -7.45
C ALA A 139 -7.35 2.57 -6.26
N VAL A 140 -7.90 3.22 -5.24
CA VAL A 140 -7.21 3.52 -3.98
C VAL A 140 -7.92 2.77 -2.87
N TRP A 141 -7.18 2.02 -2.05
CA TRP A 141 -7.77 1.33 -0.92
C TRP A 141 -6.87 1.31 0.31
N SER A 142 -7.51 1.10 1.45
CA SER A 142 -6.85 0.98 2.73
C SER A 142 -7.63 0.08 3.68
N ASN A 143 -6.90 -0.55 4.61
CA ASN A 143 -7.49 -1.38 5.66
C ASN A 143 -7.51 -0.60 6.95
N ASP A 144 -8.71 -0.28 7.45
CA ASP A 144 -8.91 0.36 8.74
C ASP A 144 -9.31 -0.65 9.82
N PRO A 145 -8.95 -0.42 11.10
CA PRO A 145 -9.52 -1.14 12.22
C PRO A 145 -11.05 -1.01 12.24
N ASP A 146 -11.75 -2.13 12.40
CA ASP A 146 -13.21 -2.12 12.54
C ASP A 146 -13.59 -1.85 14.01
N THR A 147 -13.82 -0.58 14.35
CA THR A 147 -14.16 -0.14 15.71
C THR A 147 -15.58 -0.49 16.14
N ASP A 148 -16.38 -1.12 15.28
CA ASP A 148 -17.66 -1.70 15.69
C ASP A 148 -17.45 -3.02 16.46
N VAL A 149 -16.23 -3.58 16.42
CA VAL A 149 -15.81 -4.72 17.24
C VAL A 149 -15.18 -4.21 18.54
N GLU A 150 -15.78 -4.54 19.67
CA GLU A 150 -15.45 -4.01 21.00
C GLU A 150 -13.95 -4.07 21.34
N TRP A 151 -13.32 -5.25 21.23
CA TRP A 151 -11.89 -5.38 21.56
C TRP A 151 -10.98 -4.57 20.63
N ILE A 152 -11.39 -4.33 19.38
CA ILE A 152 -10.64 -3.50 18.43
C ILE A 152 -10.75 -2.04 18.86
N ALA A 153 -11.96 -1.58 19.20
CA ALA A 153 -12.20 -0.23 19.69
C ALA A 153 -11.38 0.06 20.96
N ASP A 154 -11.41 -0.85 21.94
CA ASP A 154 -10.62 -0.77 23.16
C ASP A 154 -9.12 -0.69 22.88
N GLN A 155 -8.63 -1.49 21.93
CA GLN A 155 -7.25 -1.43 21.50
C GLN A 155 -6.91 -0.07 20.89
N GLN A 156 -7.74 0.46 19.98
CA GLN A 156 -7.47 1.76 19.34
C GLN A 156 -7.43 2.88 20.38
N ALA A 157 -8.36 2.87 21.34
CA ALA A 157 -8.42 3.85 22.42
C ALA A 157 -7.17 3.81 23.31
N ARG A 158 -6.63 2.62 23.62
CA ARG A 158 -5.39 2.48 24.39
C ARG A 158 -4.17 2.99 23.61
N ILE A 159 -4.10 2.71 22.31
CA ILE A 159 -3.01 3.20 21.45
C ILE A 159 -3.06 4.73 21.36
N GLU A 160 -4.23 5.31 21.11
CA GLU A 160 -4.40 6.76 21.03
C GLU A 160 -4.09 7.45 22.36
N LYS A 161 -4.51 6.87 23.49
CA LYS A 161 -4.15 7.38 24.82
C LYS A 161 -2.64 7.42 25.03
N HIS A 162 -1.89 6.48 24.47
CA HIS A 162 -0.45 6.37 24.65
C HIS A 162 0.34 7.25 23.67
N PHE A 163 0.00 7.24 22.38
CA PHE A 163 0.74 7.95 21.31
C PHE A 163 0.16 9.31 20.94
N GLY A 164 -1.03 9.64 21.44
CA GLY A 164 -1.77 10.84 21.06
C GLY A 164 -2.63 10.67 19.81
N PRO A 165 -3.43 11.71 19.49
CA PRO A 165 -4.27 11.72 18.31
C PRO A 165 -3.46 11.65 17.02
N GLY A 166 -4.01 11.03 15.97
CA GLY A 166 -3.37 10.94 14.66
C GLY A 166 -2.29 9.86 14.54
N TRP A 167 -2.17 8.95 15.52
CA TRP A 167 -1.24 7.82 15.47
C TRP A 167 -1.48 6.90 14.25
N TYR A 168 -2.73 6.84 13.78
CA TYR A 168 -3.14 6.09 12.60
C TYR A 168 -3.45 7.06 11.46
N ILE A 169 -2.65 6.99 10.40
CA ILE A 169 -2.82 7.84 9.22
C ILE A 169 -3.38 6.99 8.08
N ASN A 170 -4.63 7.25 7.75
CA ASN A 170 -5.24 6.84 6.50
C ASN A 170 -5.95 8.05 5.91
N LYS A 171 -5.46 8.54 4.77
CA LYS A 171 -6.11 9.63 4.02
C LYS A 171 -6.71 9.00 2.76
N PRO A 172 -8.04 8.80 2.69
CA PRO A 172 -8.66 8.30 1.48
C PRO A 172 -8.46 9.32 0.35
N ALA A 173 -8.39 8.81 -0.88
CA ALA A 173 -8.48 9.67 -2.03
C ALA A 173 -9.79 10.46 -2.00
N ARG A 174 -9.73 11.72 -2.40
CA ARG A 174 -10.88 12.61 -2.52
C ARG A 174 -11.22 12.80 -4.00
N PRO A 175 -12.44 13.24 -4.33
CA PRO A 175 -12.77 13.65 -5.67
C PRO A 175 -11.71 14.59 -6.26
N LEU A 176 -11.13 14.17 -7.39
CA LEU A 176 -10.15 14.92 -8.17
C LEU A 176 -10.83 15.39 -9.46
N PRO A 177 -10.55 16.62 -9.94
CA PRO A 177 -11.06 17.07 -11.23
C PRO A 177 -10.73 16.07 -12.35
N GLY A 178 -11.73 15.71 -13.17
CA GLY A 178 -11.55 14.79 -14.30
C GLY A 178 -11.68 13.30 -13.96
N LEU A 179 -12.00 12.95 -12.71
CA LEU A 179 -12.28 11.58 -12.29
C LEU A 179 -13.66 11.49 -11.63
N ASP A 180 -14.46 10.51 -12.04
CA ASP A 180 -15.65 10.10 -11.32
C ASP A 180 -15.26 9.19 -10.15
N PHE A 181 -15.96 9.31 -9.02
CA PHE A 181 -15.66 8.57 -7.80
C PHE A 181 -16.84 7.70 -7.37
N ALA A 182 -16.55 6.43 -7.12
CA ALA A 182 -17.39 5.52 -6.36
C ALA A 182 -16.60 5.03 -5.14
N THR A 183 -17.28 4.77 -4.03
CA THR A 183 -16.66 4.24 -2.81
C THR A 183 -17.40 2.99 -2.36
N ARG A 184 -16.65 1.97 -1.98
CA ARG A 184 -17.19 0.76 -1.37
C ARG A 184 -16.44 0.45 -0.08
N ARG A 185 -17.18 0.17 0.99
CA ARG A 185 -16.64 -0.31 2.26
C ARG A 185 -16.88 -1.81 2.37
N LEU A 186 -15.83 -2.56 2.65
CA LEU A 186 -15.89 -4.00 2.85
C LEU A 186 -15.45 -4.32 4.28
N ARG A 187 -16.28 -5.03 5.03
CA ARG A 187 -15.86 -5.64 6.30
C ARG A 187 -15.30 -7.03 6.01
N TRP A 188 -14.15 -7.33 6.59
CA TRP A 188 -13.52 -8.62 6.47
C TRP A 188 -12.74 -8.94 7.74
N SER A 189 -12.58 -10.23 8.03
CA SER A 189 -11.84 -10.70 9.20
C SER A 189 -10.92 -11.85 8.81
N ARG A 190 -9.91 -12.09 9.64
CA ARG A 190 -9.06 -13.27 9.55
C ARG A 190 -8.66 -13.73 10.95
N PRO A 191 -8.54 -15.04 11.21
CA PRO A 191 -7.89 -15.51 12.43
C PRO A 191 -6.39 -15.25 12.34
N VAL A 192 -5.80 -14.77 13.43
CA VAL A 192 -4.35 -14.57 13.57
C VAL A 192 -3.88 -15.00 14.95
N PRO A 193 -2.70 -15.61 15.07
CA PRO A 193 -2.04 -15.72 16.36
C PRO A 193 -1.82 -14.34 16.98
N VAL A 194 -1.89 -14.26 18.31
CA VAL A 194 -1.68 -13.01 19.06
C VAL A 194 -0.32 -12.39 18.71
N ASP A 195 0.74 -13.19 18.62
CA ASP A 195 2.09 -12.71 18.26
C ASP A 195 2.14 -12.06 16.87
N ALA A 196 1.36 -12.58 15.91
CA ALA A 196 1.27 -11.99 14.59
C ALA A 196 0.53 -10.64 14.61
N HIS A 197 -0.50 -10.51 15.47
CA HIS A 197 -1.21 -9.25 15.68
C HIS A 197 -0.32 -8.20 16.36
N LEU A 198 0.41 -8.59 17.41
CA LEU A 198 1.40 -7.73 18.08
C LEU A 198 2.54 -7.35 17.13
N GLY A 199 3.03 -8.31 16.34
CA GLY A 199 4.00 -8.07 15.28
C GLY A 199 3.51 -7.04 14.28
N LYS A 200 2.26 -7.11 13.82
CA LYS A 200 1.63 -6.10 12.96
C LYS A 200 1.66 -4.71 13.61
N LEU A 201 1.24 -4.58 14.87
CA LEU A 201 1.27 -3.30 15.58
C LEU A 201 2.69 -2.71 15.62
N SER A 202 3.69 -3.55 15.85
CA SER A 202 5.10 -3.12 15.86
C SER A 202 5.62 -2.60 14.51
N THR A 203 4.93 -2.90 13.40
CA THR A 203 5.29 -2.38 12.06
C THR A 203 4.84 -0.95 11.80
N HIS A 204 4.02 -0.35 12.67
CA HIS A 204 3.72 1.08 12.59
C HIS A 204 4.97 1.87 13.00
N SER A 205 5.33 2.89 12.21
CA SER A 205 6.54 3.71 12.40
C SER A 205 6.69 4.29 13.81
N LEU A 206 5.58 4.48 14.54
CA LEU A 206 5.57 4.97 15.91
C LEU A 206 6.12 3.95 16.94
N PHE A 207 5.93 2.64 16.71
CA PHE A 207 6.54 1.59 17.56
C PHE A 207 8.01 1.31 17.22
N LEU A 208 8.54 1.92 16.15
CA LEU A 208 9.95 1.87 15.79
C LEU A 208 10.75 3.05 16.37
N VAL A 209 10.07 4.09 16.87
CA VAL A 209 10.67 5.34 17.35
C VAL A 209 10.37 5.59 18.84
N GLY A 210 9.35 4.95 19.42
CA GLY A 210 9.11 5.00 20.87
C GLY A 210 10.11 4.12 21.62
N GLU A 211 10.88 4.71 22.53
CA GLU A 211 11.62 3.91 23.52
C GLU A 211 10.64 3.12 24.38
N PRO A 212 10.95 1.85 24.73
CA PRO A 212 10.14 1.10 25.67
C PRO A 212 10.12 1.82 27.02
N GLY A 213 8.95 2.32 27.40
CA GLY A 213 8.67 2.79 28.76
C GLY A 213 8.35 1.65 29.72
#